data_AF-A0A397SXE7-F1
#
_entry.id   AF-A0A397SXE7-F1
#
_cell.length_a   1.000
_cell.length_b   1.000
_cell.length_c   1.000
_cell.angle_alpha   90.00
_cell.angle_beta   90.00
_cell.angle_gamma   90.00
#
_symmetry.space_group_name_H-M   'P 1'
#
loop_
_entity.id
_entity.type
_entity.pdbx_description
1 polymer ?
#
loop_
_entity_poly.entity_id
_entity_poly.type
_entity_poly.pdbx_seq_one_letter_code
_entity_poly.pdbx_strand_id
1 'polypeptide(L)'
;MLRKKRIKEFSHLLPQLNIEPSQRPTLVSDVLEEIFSLVAETDSRSSVFYYYDHAALKNLYACALVNRQWCASAVRILWRRPFSPIHNGGHKLITTYLRGLDVEERRDLKLKRIKLPTVSPIPMFNYPSFIRHLDYGEMLYAVEVWSTTLPRRRPNTVISVMRVLLRLFLHNSGPLSSLKLASLGEDYHDEKVMILAEPEIRSLITSVRTLSLDGFDCNQHGLLVRLPDLCKNVEYLHLRGWYGNKQNEEDTTIDNNTTNISGTTSSQKDAAAISLRRLIKAQKSLISLDMIDCKAYLGHIISALDTQSISLRKMKFRLVDFKDCGPWDGLATCHKLTNLEFWLCKGITQKMIKPLINGTFPELEEVKMLQYGKGCEEFNTWINNMNGTTNKEEILEDSDDVDFFSQEDPDL
;
A
#
# COMPACT_ATOMS: atom_id res chain seq x y z
N MET A 1 -1.51 -41.87 -16.55
CA MET A 1 -1.91 -42.26 -17.93
C MET A 1 -3.44 -42.26 -18.18
N LEU A 2 -4.25 -41.48 -17.43
CA LEU A 2 -5.72 -41.55 -17.48
C LEU A 2 -6.48 -40.21 -17.70
N ARG A 3 -5.82 -39.15 -18.19
CA ARG A 3 -6.49 -37.85 -18.49
C ARG A 3 -6.71 -37.53 -19.98
N LYS A 4 -6.23 -38.36 -20.92
CA LYS A 4 -6.39 -38.12 -22.37
C LYS A 4 -7.64 -38.77 -23.00
N LYS A 5 -8.40 -39.59 -22.27
CA LYS A 5 -9.48 -40.40 -22.87
C LYS A 5 -10.87 -39.73 -22.95
N ARG A 6 -11.18 -38.71 -22.12
CA ARG A 6 -12.52 -38.09 -22.10
C ARG A 6 -12.78 -36.95 -23.09
N ILE A 7 -11.77 -36.44 -23.80
CA ILE A 7 -11.95 -35.33 -24.76
C ILE A 7 -12.39 -35.84 -26.15
N LYS A 8 -12.18 -37.13 -26.47
CA LYS A 8 -12.54 -37.69 -27.79
C LYS A 8 -14.02 -38.03 -27.95
N GLU A 9 -14.81 -38.13 -26.88
CA GLU A 9 -16.21 -38.58 -26.99
C GLU A 9 -17.21 -37.45 -27.31
N PHE A 10 -16.82 -36.18 -27.16
CA PHE A 10 -17.70 -35.04 -27.44
C PHE A 10 -17.37 -34.28 -28.74
N SER A 11 -16.33 -34.66 -29.48
CA SER A 11 -15.94 -34.00 -30.73
C SER A 11 -16.90 -34.24 -31.90
N HIS A 12 -17.80 -35.22 -31.79
CA HIS A 12 -18.72 -35.62 -32.86
C HIS A 12 -20.09 -34.92 -32.81
N LEU A 13 -20.37 -34.12 -31.77
CA LEU A 13 -21.68 -33.47 -31.55
C LEU A 13 -21.67 -31.95 -31.78
N LEU A 14 -20.52 -31.34 -32.05
CA LEU A 14 -20.43 -29.94 -32.43
C LEU A 14 -20.41 -29.84 -33.97
N PRO A 15 -21.28 -29.02 -34.59
CA PRO A 15 -21.10 -28.66 -35.99
C PRO A 15 -19.68 -28.12 -36.16
N GLN A 16 -18.87 -28.78 -36.98
CA GLN A 16 -17.57 -28.24 -37.37
C GLN A 16 -17.81 -27.02 -38.27
N LEU A 17 -18.07 -25.89 -37.64
CA LEU A 17 -17.90 -24.58 -38.23
C LEU A 17 -16.41 -24.47 -38.58
N ASN A 18 -16.07 -24.84 -39.82
CA ASN A 18 -14.79 -24.54 -40.46
C ASN A 18 -14.68 -23.03 -40.65
N ILE A 19 -14.52 -22.32 -39.54
CA ILE A 19 -14.15 -20.92 -39.50
C ILE A 19 -12.63 -20.92 -39.66
N GLU A 20 -12.14 -20.29 -40.73
CA GLU A 20 -10.70 -20.10 -40.90
C GLU A 20 -10.11 -19.45 -39.63
N PRO A 21 -8.84 -19.72 -39.25
CA PRO A 21 -8.23 -19.10 -38.08
C PRO A 21 -8.31 -17.56 -38.08
N SER A 22 -8.38 -16.96 -39.27
CA SER A 22 -8.56 -15.53 -39.56
C SER A 22 -9.98 -15.00 -39.29
N GLN A 23 -10.98 -15.87 -39.17
CA GLN A 23 -12.40 -15.53 -39.03
C GLN A 23 -12.98 -15.84 -37.64
N ARG A 24 -12.16 -16.36 -36.71
CA ARG A 24 -12.61 -16.52 -35.32
C ARG A 24 -12.75 -15.15 -34.68
N PRO A 25 -13.91 -14.77 -34.11
CA PRO A 25 -14.03 -13.53 -33.38
C PRO A 25 -13.05 -13.56 -32.21
N THR A 26 -11.99 -12.77 -32.30
CA THR A 26 -11.04 -12.55 -31.21
C THR A 26 -11.43 -11.25 -30.53
N LEU A 27 -11.70 -11.31 -29.23
CA LEU A 27 -11.81 -10.10 -28.43
C LEU A 27 -10.48 -9.35 -28.53
N VAL A 28 -10.51 -8.07 -28.87
CA VAL A 28 -9.29 -7.24 -28.92
C VAL A 28 -8.64 -7.23 -27.53
N SER A 29 -7.31 -7.17 -27.47
CA SER A 29 -6.54 -7.25 -26.21
C SER A 29 -7.04 -6.30 -25.14
N ASP A 30 -7.46 -5.09 -25.52
CA ASP A 30 -7.93 -4.05 -24.60
C ASP A 30 -9.26 -4.43 -23.94
N VAL A 31 -10.16 -5.07 -24.69
CA VAL A 31 -11.44 -5.57 -24.16
C VAL A 31 -11.21 -6.74 -23.21
N LEU A 32 -10.27 -7.64 -23.54
CA LEU A 32 -9.89 -8.73 -22.63
C LEU A 32 -9.26 -8.20 -21.34
N GLU A 33 -8.41 -7.18 -21.44
CA GLU A 33 -7.80 -6.56 -20.27
C GLU A 33 -8.86 -5.90 -19.38
N GLU A 34 -9.84 -5.20 -19.95
CA GLU A 34 -10.94 -4.61 -19.18
C GLU A 34 -11.78 -5.68 -18.47
N ILE A 35 -12.17 -6.73 -19.18
CA ILE A 35 -12.92 -7.85 -18.59
C ILE A 35 -12.12 -8.50 -17.45
N PHE A 36 -10.84 -8.76 -17.67
CA PHE A 36 -9.98 -9.37 -16.65
C PHE A 36 -9.71 -8.44 -15.48
N SER A 37 -9.64 -7.13 -15.70
CA SER A 37 -9.59 -6.12 -14.64
C SER A 37 -10.83 -6.21 -13.76
N LEU A 38 -12.03 -6.27 -14.34
CA LEU A 38 -13.27 -6.45 -13.59
C LEU A 38 -13.30 -7.77 -12.81
N VAL A 39 -12.86 -8.88 -13.42
CA VAL A 39 -12.71 -10.19 -12.75
C VAL A 39 -11.72 -10.12 -11.58
N ALA A 40 -10.72 -9.25 -11.67
CA ALA A 40 -9.75 -9.06 -10.60
C ALA A 40 -10.25 -8.13 -9.48
N GLU A 41 -11.27 -7.32 -9.74
CA GLU A 41 -11.82 -6.29 -8.85
C GLU A 41 -13.11 -6.73 -8.11
N THR A 42 -13.65 -7.93 -8.36
CA THR A 42 -14.99 -8.35 -7.92
C THR A 42 -15.24 -8.43 -6.40
N ASP A 43 -14.30 -8.10 -5.52
CA ASP A 43 -14.55 -8.09 -4.07
C ASP A 43 -13.89 -6.93 -3.30
N SER A 44 -13.91 -5.72 -3.86
CA SER A 44 -13.37 -4.53 -3.19
C SER A 44 -14.24 -4.00 -2.04
N ARG A 45 -15.38 -4.64 -1.71
CA ARG A 45 -16.25 -4.20 -0.60
C ARG A 45 -15.63 -4.48 0.78
N SER A 46 -14.62 -5.37 0.86
CA SER A 46 -13.97 -5.75 2.12
C SER A 46 -12.44 -5.55 2.15
N SER A 47 -11.86 -4.84 1.18
CA SER A 47 -10.41 -4.71 1.08
C SER A 47 -9.87 -3.62 2.03
N VAL A 48 -9.70 -3.98 3.30
CA VAL A 48 -8.85 -3.25 4.25
C VAL A 48 -7.36 -3.27 3.80
N PHE A 49 -7.01 -4.06 2.77
CA PHE A 49 -5.62 -4.45 2.48
C PHE A 49 -5.11 -4.20 1.06
N TYR A 50 -5.87 -3.61 0.13
CA TYR A 50 -5.34 -3.18 -1.20
C TYR A 50 -4.68 -4.28 -2.06
N TYR A 51 -5.01 -5.56 -1.84
CA TYR A 51 -4.52 -6.69 -2.63
C TYR A 51 -5.62 -7.31 -3.50
N TYR A 52 -5.24 -8.01 -4.57
CA TYR A 52 -6.18 -8.91 -5.24
C TYR A 52 -6.56 -10.00 -4.25
N ASP A 53 -7.84 -10.26 -4.03
CA ASP A 53 -8.22 -11.44 -3.24
C ASP A 53 -7.68 -12.74 -3.91
N HIS A 54 -7.46 -13.78 -3.11
CA HIS A 54 -7.05 -15.10 -3.58
C HIS A 54 -7.94 -15.63 -4.71
N ALA A 55 -9.25 -15.36 -4.66
CA ALA A 55 -10.18 -15.75 -5.72
C ALA A 55 -9.88 -15.02 -7.04
N ALA A 56 -9.66 -13.70 -6.98
CA ALA A 56 -9.32 -12.87 -8.14
C ALA A 56 -8.02 -13.36 -8.82
N LEU A 57 -6.98 -13.64 -8.04
CA LEU A 57 -5.71 -14.19 -8.58
C LEU A 57 -5.91 -15.56 -9.23
N LYS A 58 -6.66 -16.46 -8.58
CA LYS A 58 -6.97 -17.78 -9.14
C LYS A 58 -7.71 -17.68 -10.47
N ASN A 59 -8.66 -16.75 -10.58
CA ASN A 59 -9.40 -16.51 -11.81
C ASN A 59 -8.47 -15.99 -12.92
N LEU A 60 -7.60 -15.02 -12.64
CA LEU A 60 -6.61 -14.53 -13.61
C LEU A 60 -5.64 -15.63 -14.07
N TYR A 61 -5.19 -16.50 -13.17
CA TYR A 61 -4.37 -17.66 -13.56
C TYR A 61 -5.14 -18.62 -14.47
N ALA A 62 -6.42 -18.88 -14.19
CA ALA A 62 -7.25 -19.70 -15.06
C ALA A 62 -7.38 -19.06 -16.46
N CYS A 63 -7.61 -17.74 -16.54
CA CYS A 63 -7.61 -17.00 -17.80
C CYS A 63 -6.30 -17.15 -18.57
N ALA A 64 -5.16 -17.09 -17.88
CA ALA A 64 -3.84 -17.20 -18.50
C ALA A 64 -3.58 -18.56 -19.17
N LEU A 65 -4.31 -19.61 -18.77
CA LEU A 65 -4.15 -20.98 -19.29
C LEU A 65 -5.05 -21.29 -20.50
N VAL A 66 -5.96 -20.37 -20.89
CA VAL A 66 -6.94 -20.62 -21.96
C VAL A 66 -6.28 -20.70 -23.33
N ASN A 67 -5.57 -19.64 -23.73
CA ASN A 67 -4.84 -19.56 -25.00
C ASN A 67 -3.76 -18.47 -24.94
N ARG A 68 -2.94 -18.34 -26.00
CA ARG A 68 -1.83 -17.37 -26.05
C ARG A 68 -2.28 -15.90 -25.89
N GLN A 69 -3.44 -15.55 -26.42
CA GLN A 69 -3.96 -14.18 -26.36
C GLN A 69 -4.42 -13.83 -24.94
N TRP A 70 -5.21 -14.72 -24.33
CA TRP A 70 -5.67 -14.57 -22.94
C TRP A 70 -4.49 -14.60 -21.97
N CYS A 71 -3.49 -15.46 -22.23
CA CYS A 71 -2.24 -15.47 -21.50
C CYS A 71 -1.56 -14.09 -21.51
N ALA A 72 -1.43 -13.46 -22.68
CA ALA A 72 -0.80 -12.14 -22.78
C ALA A 72 -1.56 -11.06 -21.98
N SER A 73 -2.89 -10.99 -22.09
CA SER A 73 -3.71 -10.02 -21.34
C SER A 73 -3.71 -10.30 -19.83
N ALA A 74 -3.89 -11.56 -19.42
CA ALA A 74 -3.91 -11.94 -18.01
C ALA A 74 -2.56 -11.71 -17.34
N VAL A 75 -1.45 -12.04 -18.00
CA VAL A 75 -0.10 -11.82 -17.48
C VAL A 75 0.19 -10.32 -17.28
N ARG A 76 -0.26 -9.45 -18.20
CA ARG A 76 -0.13 -8.00 -18.02
C ARG A 76 -0.78 -7.52 -16.73
N ILE A 77 -1.98 -8.02 -16.41
CA ILE A 77 -2.72 -7.64 -15.20
C ILE A 77 -2.07 -8.24 -13.95
N LEU A 78 -1.75 -9.53 -13.98
CA LEU A 78 -1.06 -10.21 -12.88
C LEU A 78 0.25 -9.49 -12.50
N TRP A 79 1.01 -9.04 -13.50
CA TRP A 79 2.27 -8.32 -13.28
C TRP A 79 2.14 -6.82 -13.04
N ARG A 80 0.93 -6.26 -12.92
CA ARG A 80 0.75 -4.87 -12.43
C ARG A 80 1.16 -4.71 -10.96
N ARG A 81 1.01 -5.77 -10.16
CA ARG A 81 1.29 -5.88 -8.71
C ARG A 81 2.16 -7.11 -8.39
N PRO A 82 3.39 -7.21 -8.92
CA PRO A 82 4.16 -8.45 -8.83
C PRO A 82 4.56 -8.80 -7.38
N PHE A 83 4.69 -7.81 -6.49
CA PHE A 83 5.06 -7.99 -5.09
C PHE A 83 3.82 -7.78 -4.20
N SER A 84 2.94 -8.77 -4.19
CA SER A 84 1.80 -8.84 -3.25
C SER A 84 2.07 -9.99 -2.28
N PRO A 85 1.69 -9.87 -0.99
CA PRO A 85 1.87 -10.94 0.00
C PRO A 85 1.23 -12.27 -0.45
N ILE A 86 0.20 -12.20 -1.29
CA ILE A 86 -0.54 -13.35 -1.79
C ILE A 86 0.24 -14.12 -2.87
N HIS A 87 1.27 -13.49 -3.46
CA HIS A 87 2.17 -14.15 -4.40
C HIS A 87 3.21 -15.00 -3.66
N ASN A 88 2.89 -16.28 -3.42
CA ASN A 88 3.84 -17.25 -2.91
C ASN A 88 5.09 -17.35 -3.81
N GLY A 89 6.23 -16.87 -3.33
CA GLY A 89 7.52 -17.02 -4.00
C GLY A 89 8.08 -15.78 -4.70
N GLY A 90 7.98 -14.60 -4.08
CA GLY A 90 8.60 -13.35 -4.57
C GLY A 90 10.07 -13.49 -5.01
N HIS A 91 10.87 -14.34 -4.36
CA HIS A 91 12.26 -14.62 -4.75
C HIS A 91 12.40 -15.23 -6.17
N LYS A 92 11.38 -15.95 -6.67
CA LYS A 92 11.33 -16.45 -8.07
C LYS A 92 11.10 -15.31 -9.06
N LEU A 93 10.35 -14.28 -8.66
CA LEU A 93 10.19 -13.06 -9.46
C LEU A 93 11.52 -12.32 -9.56
N ILE A 94 12.28 -12.21 -8.47
CA ILE A 94 13.64 -11.64 -8.50
C ILE A 94 14.50 -12.37 -9.52
N THR A 95 14.50 -13.70 -9.51
CA THR A 95 15.22 -14.51 -10.52
C THR A 95 14.77 -14.19 -11.95
N THR A 96 13.46 -13.99 -12.16
CA THR A 96 12.90 -13.66 -13.48
C THR A 96 13.35 -12.28 -13.95
N TYR A 97 13.34 -11.26 -13.09
CA TYR A 97 13.84 -9.94 -13.42
C TYR A 97 15.35 -9.93 -13.67
N LEU A 98 16.13 -10.61 -12.81
CA LEU A 98 17.58 -10.74 -12.98
C LEU A 98 17.96 -11.47 -14.26
N ARG A 99 17.09 -12.34 -14.80
CA ARG A 99 17.26 -12.96 -16.11
C ARG A 99 17.11 -11.96 -17.26
N GLY A 100 16.20 -11.00 -17.12
CA GLY A 100 15.91 -9.97 -18.11
C GLY A 100 16.88 -8.78 -18.14
N LEU A 101 17.82 -8.68 -17.20
CA LEU A 101 18.82 -7.60 -17.18
C LEU A 101 19.71 -7.59 -18.42
N ASP A 102 20.07 -6.38 -18.85
CA ASP A 102 20.98 -6.17 -19.96
C ASP A 102 22.45 -6.47 -19.58
N VAL A 103 23.36 -6.30 -20.54
CA VAL A 103 24.79 -6.61 -20.36
C VAL A 103 25.45 -5.71 -19.31
N GLU A 104 25.08 -4.43 -19.26
CA GLU A 104 25.68 -3.43 -18.37
C GLU A 104 25.17 -3.55 -16.93
N GLU A 105 23.86 -3.73 -16.75
CA GLU A 105 23.23 -4.00 -15.45
C GLU A 105 23.78 -5.28 -14.83
N ARG A 106 23.98 -6.32 -15.65
CA ARG A 106 24.63 -7.56 -15.20
C ARG A 106 26.08 -7.36 -14.84
N ARG A 107 26.79 -6.46 -15.55
CA ARG A 107 28.19 -6.15 -15.27
C ARG A 107 28.35 -5.50 -13.90
N ASP A 108 27.46 -4.57 -13.52
CA ASP A 108 27.47 -3.93 -12.18
C ASP A 108 27.40 -4.96 -11.05
N LEU A 109 26.45 -5.91 -11.13
CA LEU A 109 26.29 -6.95 -10.12
C LEU A 109 27.47 -7.94 -10.10
N LYS A 110 28.01 -8.29 -11.26
CA LYS A 110 29.19 -9.17 -11.37
C LYS A 110 30.45 -8.52 -10.77
N LEU A 111 30.65 -7.22 -10.98
CA LEU A 111 31.78 -6.48 -10.40
C LEU A 111 31.74 -6.52 -8.86
N LYS A 112 30.53 -6.47 -8.30
CA LYS A 112 30.25 -6.67 -6.86
C LYS A 112 30.32 -8.12 -6.41
N ARG A 113 30.75 -9.04 -7.29
CA ARG A 113 30.91 -10.48 -7.06
C ARG A 113 29.60 -11.18 -6.66
N ILE A 114 28.45 -10.67 -7.11
CA ILE A 114 27.13 -11.27 -6.91
C ILE A 114 26.90 -12.30 -8.03
N LYS A 115 26.62 -13.55 -7.66
CA LYS A 115 26.37 -14.63 -8.62
C LYS A 115 24.96 -14.50 -9.18
N LEU A 116 24.83 -14.26 -10.48
CA LEU A 116 23.54 -14.10 -11.15
C LEU A 116 22.98 -15.43 -11.68
N PRO A 117 21.65 -15.55 -11.81
CA PRO A 117 21.02 -16.67 -12.51
C PRO A 117 21.49 -16.75 -13.97
N THR A 118 21.48 -17.97 -14.51
CA THR A 118 21.70 -18.19 -15.95
C THR A 118 20.65 -17.42 -16.76
N VAL A 119 21.10 -16.77 -17.83
CA VAL A 119 20.25 -15.96 -18.73
C VAL A 119 19.15 -16.82 -19.37
N SER A 120 19.45 -18.09 -19.62
CA SER A 120 18.49 -19.03 -20.19
C SER A 120 17.64 -19.70 -19.10
N PRO A 121 16.31 -19.85 -19.30
CA PRO A 121 15.54 -19.37 -20.45
C PRO A 121 15.24 -17.86 -20.37
N ILE A 122 15.19 -17.20 -21.54
CA ILE A 122 14.80 -15.79 -21.67
C ILE A 122 13.33 -15.64 -21.24
N PRO A 123 12.97 -14.62 -20.45
CA PRO A 123 11.58 -14.36 -20.10
C PRO A 123 10.69 -14.19 -21.34
N MET A 124 9.52 -14.84 -21.33
CA MET A 124 8.57 -14.81 -22.47
C MET A 124 7.96 -13.42 -22.72
N PHE A 125 7.90 -12.58 -21.69
CA PHE A 125 7.36 -11.23 -21.76
C PHE A 125 8.34 -10.22 -21.16
N ASN A 126 8.21 -8.95 -21.55
CA ASN A 126 8.84 -7.84 -20.85
C ASN A 126 8.10 -7.56 -19.53
N TYR A 127 8.23 -8.46 -18.56
CA TYR A 127 7.58 -8.35 -17.25
C TYR A 127 7.85 -7.01 -16.54
N PRO A 128 9.07 -6.43 -16.56
CA PRO A 128 9.31 -5.09 -16.02
C PRO A 128 8.36 -4.02 -16.56
N SER A 129 7.94 -4.10 -17.82
CA SER A 129 7.08 -3.07 -18.43
C SER A 129 5.66 -3.01 -17.86
N PHE A 130 5.21 -4.09 -17.22
CA PHE A 130 3.84 -4.24 -16.74
C PHE A 130 3.62 -3.70 -15.33
N ILE A 131 4.69 -3.43 -14.56
CA ILE A 131 4.55 -2.94 -13.19
C ILE A 131 3.84 -1.59 -13.16
N ARG A 132 2.87 -1.45 -12.27
CA ARG A 132 2.11 -0.20 -12.03
C ARG A 132 1.95 0.11 -10.55
N HIS A 133 2.06 -0.89 -9.69
CA HIS A 133 1.98 -0.75 -8.25
C HIS A 133 3.16 -1.48 -7.63
N LEU A 134 3.90 -0.78 -6.77
CA LEU A 134 5.07 -1.31 -6.11
C LEU A 134 4.83 -1.29 -4.60
N ASP A 135 4.71 -2.48 -4.00
CA ASP A 135 4.96 -2.64 -2.57
C ASP A 135 6.47 -2.82 -2.37
N TYR A 136 7.10 -1.77 -1.84
CA TYR A 136 8.54 -1.74 -1.67
C TYR A 136 9.01 -2.70 -0.57
N GLY A 137 8.17 -2.88 0.48
CA GLY A 137 8.48 -3.76 1.59
C GLY A 137 8.56 -5.21 1.13
N GLU A 138 7.52 -5.66 0.42
CA GLU A 138 7.45 -7.00 -0.17
C GLU A 138 8.55 -7.26 -1.21
N MET A 139 8.88 -6.25 -2.03
CA MET A 139 10.00 -6.35 -2.97
C MET A 139 11.33 -6.55 -2.23
N LEU A 140 11.58 -5.76 -1.19
CA LEU A 140 12.80 -5.86 -0.41
C LEU A 140 12.90 -7.23 0.26
N TYR A 141 11.83 -7.69 0.92
CA TYR A 141 11.75 -9.02 1.51
C TYR A 141 12.03 -10.10 0.45
N ALA A 142 11.44 -10.00 -0.74
CA ALA A 142 11.69 -10.93 -1.84
C ALA A 142 13.17 -10.94 -2.28
N VAL A 143 13.86 -9.79 -2.27
CA VAL A 143 15.29 -9.68 -2.56
C VAL A 143 16.15 -10.25 -1.42
N GLU A 144 15.73 -10.07 -0.16
CA GLU A 144 16.40 -10.64 1.01
C GLU A 144 16.33 -12.16 0.99
N VAL A 145 15.14 -12.74 0.79
CA VAL A 145 14.94 -14.19 0.61
C VAL A 145 15.71 -14.69 -0.60
N TRP A 146 15.70 -13.97 -1.73
CA TRP A 146 16.52 -14.35 -2.89
C TRP A 146 18.01 -14.36 -2.56
N SER A 147 18.48 -13.39 -1.77
CA SER A 147 19.89 -13.27 -1.40
C SER A 147 20.38 -14.42 -0.51
N THR A 148 19.50 -15.08 0.26
CA THR A 148 19.88 -16.27 1.06
C THR A 148 20.11 -17.50 0.18
N THR A 149 19.58 -17.53 -1.04
CA THR A 149 19.82 -18.62 -2.01
C THR A 149 21.22 -18.56 -2.63
N LEU A 150 21.96 -17.47 -2.43
CA LEU A 150 23.31 -17.32 -2.96
C LEU A 150 24.32 -18.14 -2.16
N PRO A 151 25.28 -18.82 -2.82
CA PRO A 151 26.32 -19.60 -2.12
C PRO A 151 27.17 -18.78 -1.14
N ARG A 152 27.29 -17.47 -1.37
CA ARG A 152 27.97 -16.52 -0.47
C ARG A 152 27.22 -15.19 -0.48
N ARG A 153 26.53 -14.88 0.62
CA ARG A 153 25.88 -13.58 0.83
C ARG A 153 26.96 -12.54 1.12
N ARG A 154 27.03 -11.49 0.29
CA ARG A 154 27.94 -10.36 0.49
C ARG A 154 27.21 -9.23 1.24
N PRO A 155 27.93 -8.40 2.01
CA PRO A 155 27.39 -7.12 2.47
C PRO A 155 26.82 -6.33 1.28
N ASN A 156 25.70 -5.63 1.46
CA ASN A 156 25.05 -4.79 0.45
C ASN A 156 24.53 -5.52 -0.81
N THR A 157 24.44 -6.87 -0.80
CA THR A 157 23.82 -7.63 -1.90
C THR A 157 22.40 -7.13 -2.17
N VAL A 158 21.62 -6.98 -1.09
CA VAL A 158 20.22 -6.54 -1.14
C VAL A 158 20.11 -5.16 -1.79
N ILE A 159 20.86 -4.17 -1.29
CA ILE A 159 20.88 -2.80 -1.82
C ILE A 159 21.27 -2.78 -3.31
N SER A 160 22.29 -3.56 -3.68
CA SER A 160 22.77 -3.61 -5.06
C SER A 160 21.72 -4.18 -6.02
N VAL A 161 21.03 -5.25 -5.60
CA VAL A 161 19.96 -5.86 -6.38
C VAL A 161 18.75 -4.93 -6.44
N MET A 162 18.34 -4.33 -5.32
CA MET A 162 17.26 -3.33 -5.29
C MET A 162 17.52 -2.18 -6.27
N ARG A 163 18.71 -1.57 -6.26
CA ARG A 163 19.09 -0.51 -7.20
C ARG A 163 18.93 -0.93 -8.66
N VAL A 164 19.44 -2.10 -9.02
CA VAL A 164 19.36 -2.61 -10.39
C VAL A 164 17.91 -2.87 -10.80
N LEU A 165 17.10 -3.46 -9.92
CA LEU A 165 15.69 -3.72 -10.21
C LEU A 165 14.87 -2.43 -10.33
N LEU A 166 15.13 -1.43 -9.48
CA LEU A 166 14.46 -0.12 -9.57
C LEU A 166 14.83 0.62 -10.86
N ARG A 167 16.09 0.54 -11.31
CA ARG A 167 16.50 1.05 -12.63
C ARG A 167 15.84 0.30 -13.77
N LEU A 168 15.77 -1.03 -13.67
CA LEU A 168 15.10 -1.87 -14.65
C LEU A 168 13.63 -1.44 -14.81
N PHE A 169 12.92 -1.21 -13.70
CA PHE A 169 11.55 -0.70 -13.71
C PHE A 169 11.50 0.71 -14.29
N LEU A 170 12.33 1.63 -13.83
CA LEU A 170 12.37 3.00 -14.35
C LEU A 170 12.52 3.07 -15.88
N HIS A 171 13.35 2.20 -16.47
CA HIS A 171 13.63 2.21 -17.91
C HIS A 171 12.61 1.43 -18.76
N ASN A 172 11.90 0.46 -18.17
CA ASN A 172 11.01 -0.42 -18.93
C ASN A 172 9.53 -0.18 -18.63
N SER A 173 9.19 0.31 -17.44
CA SER A 173 7.83 0.55 -17.02
C SER A 173 7.33 1.91 -17.47
N GLY A 174 6.01 2.02 -17.61
CA GLY A 174 5.36 3.33 -17.58
C GLY A 174 5.48 3.97 -16.18
N PRO A 175 4.89 5.16 -15.99
CA PRO A 175 4.85 5.80 -14.68
C PRO A 175 4.21 4.88 -13.64
N LEU A 176 4.82 4.82 -12.46
CA LEU A 176 4.29 4.03 -11.35
C LEU A 176 3.02 4.72 -10.83
N SER A 177 1.91 3.99 -10.81
CA SER A 177 0.62 4.53 -10.34
C SER A 177 0.57 4.56 -8.81
N SER A 178 1.11 3.53 -8.15
CA SER A 178 1.10 3.42 -6.69
C SER A 178 2.42 2.94 -6.11
N LEU A 179 2.78 3.52 -4.98
CA LEU A 179 3.89 3.10 -4.14
C LEU A 179 3.38 2.84 -2.72
N LYS A 180 3.71 1.67 -2.17
CA LYS A 180 3.51 1.35 -0.75
C LYS A 180 4.87 1.20 -0.08
N LEU A 181 5.03 1.90 1.04
CA LEU A 181 6.19 1.85 1.91
C LEU A 181 5.73 1.31 3.25
N ALA A 182 5.94 0.01 3.46
CA ALA A 182 5.66 -0.67 4.72
C ALA A 182 6.94 -0.79 5.56
N SER A 183 6.81 -0.77 6.90
CA SER A 183 7.93 -1.10 7.79
C SER A 183 8.36 -2.55 7.58
N LEU A 184 9.66 -2.79 7.73
CA LEU A 184 10.34 -4.06 7.46
C LEU A 184 10.70 -4.82 8.75
N GLY A 185 10.08 -4.45 9.88
CA GLY A 185 10.41 -4.99 11.19
C GLY A 185 11.79 -4.56 11.68
N GLU A 186 12.29 -5.28 12.68
CA GLU A 186 13.48 -4.92 13.48
C GLU A 186 14.79 -4.84 12.68
N ASP A 187 14.88 -5.47 11.50
CA ASP A 187 16.04 -5.46 10.60
C ASP A 187 16.03 -4.28 9.58
N TYR A 188 15.20 -3.27 9.86
CA TYR A 188 15.11 -2.06 9.04
C TYR A 188 16.42 -1.29 9.02
N HIS A 189 16.93 -0.98 7.83
CA HIS A 189 18.08 -0.10 7.64
C HIS A 189 17.71 0.99 6.65
N ASP A 190 17.92 2.24 7.07
CA ASP A 190 17.50 3.43 6.33
C ASP A 190 18.10 3.50 4.92
N GLU A 191 19.32 2.99 4.76
CA GLU A 191 19.99 2.84 3.47
C GLU A 191 19.20 2.01 2.43
N LYS A 192 18.38 1.06 2.86
CA LYS A 192 17.60 0.19 1.96
C LYS A 192 16.44 0.96 1.32
N VAL A 193 15.82 1.92 2.01
CA VAL A 193 14.73 2.73 1.44
C VAL A 193 15.23 4.01 0.78
N MET A 194 16.36 4.55 1.24
CA MET A 194 16.95 5.77 0.70
C MET A 194 17.38 5.66 -0.77
N ILE A 195 17.46 4.44 -1.30
CA ILE A 195 17.62 4.16 -2.73
C ILE A 195 16.58 4.91 -3.58
N LEU A 196 15.34 5.00 -3.10
CA LEU A 196 14.25 5.72 -3.80
C LEU A 196 14.50 7.24 -3.91
N ALA A 197 15.34 7.80 -3.05
CA ALA A 197 15.71 9.21 -3.07
C ALA A 197 16.93 9.50 -3.95
N GLU A 198 17.61 8.48 -4.48
CA GLU A 198 18.79 8.64 -5.33
C GLU A 198 18.43 9.40 -6.63
N PRO A 199 19.28 10.32 -7.12
CA PRO A 199 18.97 11.13 -8.31
C PRO A 199 18.62 10.32 -9.56
N GLU A 200 19.20 9.14 -9.71
CA GLU A 200 18.99 8.21 -10.84
C GLU A 200 17.68 7.42 -10.74
N ILE A 201 17.08 7.33 -9.55
CA ILE A 201 15.91 6.46 -9.27
C ILE A 201 14.67 7.29 -8.93
N ARG A 202 14.83 8.47 -8.34
CA ARG A 202 13.74 9.31 -7.81
C ARG A 202 12.64 9.68 -8.81
N SER A 203 12.91 9.63 -10.12
CA SER A 203 11.88 9.86 -11.15
C SER A 203 10.84 8.73 -11.21
N LEU A 204 11.14 7.55 -10.67
CA LEU A 204 10.20 6.45 -10.54
C LEU A 204 9.01 6.84 -9.63
N ILE A 205 9.31 7.58 -8.55
CA ILE A 205 8.32 7.94 -7.52
C ILE A 205 7.63 9.29 -7.77
N THR A 206 8.19 10.18 -8.58
CA THR A 206 7.58 11.51 -8.88
C THR A 206 6.23 11.40 -9.59
N SER A 207 5.97 10.28 -10.26
CA SER A 207 4.75 10.00 -11.01
C SER A 207 3.63 9.34 -10.20
N VAL A 208 3.92 8.95 -8.94
CA VAL A 208 2.99 8.24 -8.07
C VAL A 208 1.78 9.10 -7.72
N ARG A 209 0.59 8.54 -7.94
CA ARG A 209 -0.71 9.14 -7.57
C ARG A 209 -1.29 8.53 -6.30
N THR A 210 -0.96 7.27 -6.00
CA THR A 210 -1.42 6.59 -4.79
C THR A 210 -0.23 6.21 -3.91
N LEU A 211 -0.11 6.85 -2.75
CA LEU A 211 0.96 6.61 -1.78
C LEU A 211 0.40 5.96 -0.53
N SER A 212 0.96 4.83 -0.11
CA SER A 212 0.64 4.18 1.17
C SER A 212 1.88 4.18 2.07
N LEU A 213 1.72 4.66 3.30
CA LEU A 213 2.77 4.73 4.31
C LEU A 213 2.33 4.00 5.57
N ASP A 214 3.05 2.95 5.93
CA ASP A 214 2.83 2.24 7.19
C ASP A 214 3.81 2.78 8.26
N GLY A 215 3.28 3.19 9.40
CA GLY A 215 3.95 3.98 10.43
C GLY A 215 4.59 3.19 11.57
N PHE A 216 4.65 1.85 11.45
CA PHE A 216 5.07 0.95 12.54
C PHE A 216 6.45 1.31 13.13
N ASP A 217 7.38 1.91 12.36
CA ASP A 217 8.73 2.30 12.83
C ASP A 217 9.17 3.71 12.37
N CYS A 218 8.24 4.65 12.34
CA CYS A 218 8.45 5.99 11.73
C CYS A 218 9.53 6.89 12.35
N ASN A 219 10.16 6.47 13.45
CA ASN A 219 11.14 7.26 14.19
C ASN A 219 12.52 7.28 13.53
N GLN A 220 12.72 6.46 12.50
CA GLN A 220 14.00 6.32 11.84
C GLN A 220 13.95 6.47 10.31
N HIS A 221 12.84 6.89 9.69
CA HIS A 221 12.76 6.90 8.22
C HIS A 221 13.33 8.18 7.59
N GLY A 222 14.61 8.18 7.21
CA GLY A 222 15.22 9.27 6.43
C GLY A 222 14.48 9.58 5.12
N LEU A 223 13.86 8.57 4.50
CA LEU A 223 13.05 8.76 3.29
C LEU A 223 11.78 9.59 3.56
N LEU A 224 11.14 9.43 4.72
CA LEU A 224 9.89 10.13 5.06
C LEU A 224 10.09 11.66 5.05
N VAL A 225 11.26 12.13 5.50
CA VAL A 225 11.64 13.55 5.48
C VAL A 225 11.78 14.08 4.04
N ARG A 226 12.14 13.21 3.09
CA ARG A 226 12.38 13.55 1.68
C ARG A 226 11.14 13.40 0.81
N LEU A 227 10.16 12.58 1.19
CA LEU A 227 8.94 12.34 0.41
C LEU A 227 8.20 13.64 -0.02
N PRO A 228 8.06 14.68 0.82
CA PRO A 228 7.42 15.94 0.41
C PRO A 228 8.08 16.61 -0.80
N ASP A 229 9.39 16.39 -0.99
CA ASP A 229 10.16 16.95 -2.10
C ASP A 229 10.12 16.04 -3.34
N LEU A 230 9.86 14.74 -3.15
CA LEU A 230 9.93 13.71 -4.19
C LEU A 230 8.57 13.44 -4.85
N CYS A 231 7.48 13.43 -4.09
CA CYS A 231 6.13 13.09 -4.57
C CYS A 231 5.18 14.27 -4.32
N LYS A 232 4.78 14.98 -5.39
CA LYS A 232 3.93 16.20 -5.31
C LYS A 232 2.60 16.08 -6.07
N ASN A 233 2.34 14.90 -6.63
CA ASN A 233 1.15 14.61 -7.44
C ASN A 233 0.32 13.48 -6.81
N VAL A 234 0.43 13.27 -5.50
CA VAL A 234 -0.35 12.26 -4.80
C VAL A 234 -1.80 12.73 -4.72
N GLU A 235 -2.70 11.89 -5.20
CA GLU A 235 -4.15 12.07 -5.19
C GLU A 235 -4.79 11.20 -4.10
N TYR A 236 -4.20 10.04 -3.80
CA TYR A 236 -4.71 9.09 -2.82
C TYR A 236 -3.60 8.79 -1.81
N LEU A 237 -3.81 9.20 -0.56
CA LEU A 237 -2.86 8.97 0.53
C LEU A 237 -3.46 8.00 1.56
N HIS A 238 -2.74 6.91 1.81
CA HIS A 238 -3.08 5.93 2.83
C HIS A 238 -2.04 5.98 3.94
N LEU A 239 -2.50 6.14 5.17
CA LEU A 239 -1.66 6.16 6.37
C LEU A 239 -2.13 5.03 7.29
N ARG A 240 -1.24 4.08 7.60
CA ARG A 240 -1.57 2.91 8.42
C ARG A 240 -0.64 2.75 9.62
N GLY A 241 -1.16 2.37 10.79
CA GLY A 241 -0.30 1.88 11.89
C GLY A 241 0.62 2.95 12.50
N TRP A 242 0.12 4.17 12.70
CA TRP A 242 0.92 5.28 13.25
C TRP A 242 0.68 5.44 14.75
N TYR A 243 1.58 4.93 15.60
CA TYR A 243 1.39 4.88 17.07
C TYR A 243 2.23 5.87 17.88
N GLY A 244 3.25 6.51 17.27
CA GLY A 244 4.18 7.39 17.98
C GLY A 244 5.20 6.63 18.85
N ASN A 245 6.16 7.33 19.45
CA ASN A 245 7.20 6.71 20.28
C ASN A 245 6.59 6.33 21.63
N LYS A 246 6.36 5.03 21.87
CA LYS A 246 6.04 4.48 23.18
C LYS A 246 7.25 4.35 24.13
N GLN A 247 8.35 5.04 23.87
CA GLN A 247 9.40 5.14 24.88
C GLN A 247 8.92 6.11 25.97
N ASN A 248 8.45 5.53 27.09
CA ASN A 248 8.14 6.11 28.40
C ASN A 248 6.66 6.03 28.86
N GLU A 249 6.00 4.87 28.71
CA GLU A 249 4.85 4.56 29.60
C GLU A 249 5.17 3.48 30.66
N GLU A 250 6.31 2.78 30.59
CA GLU A 250 6.66 1.74 31.57
C GLU A 250 7.74 2.10 32.62
N ASP A 251 8.39 3.27 32.52
CA ASP A 251 9.43 3.69 33.47
C ASP A 251 8.98 4.89 34.31
N THR A 252 8.00 4.65 35.19
CA THR A 252 7.78 5.49 36.39
C THR A 252 8.06 4.68 37.65
N THR A 253 9.25 4.07 37.74
CA THR A 253 9.92 3.92 39.02
C THR A 253 10.85 5.11 39.19
N ILE A 254 10.45 6.03 40.05
CA ILE A 254 11.21 7.21 40.45
C ILE A 254 12.44 6.74 41.21
N ASP A 255 13.57 6.57 40.53
CA ASP A 255 14.89 6.53 41.17
C ASP A 255 15.46 7.95 41.18
N ASN A 256 15.21 8.64 42.29
CA ASN A 256 15.91 9.87 42.65
C ASN A 256 17.37 9.53 42.92
N ASN A 257 18.25 9.61 41.91
CA ASN A 257 19.63 10.10 42.02
C ASN A 257 20.40 9.83 40.72
N THR A 258 20.29 10.71 39.73
CA THR A 258 21.43 11.06 38.88
C THR A 258 21.15 12.34 38.11
N THR A 259 21.78 13.42 38.54
CA THR A 259 22.00 14.61 37.72
C THR A 259 22.93 14.23 36.57
N ASN A 260 22.38 13.99 35.38
CA ASN A 260 23.15 14.06 34.14
C ASN A 260 22.32 14.73 33.04
N ILE A 261 22.77 15.94 32.71
CA ILE A 261 22.33 16.77 31.60
C ILE A 261 22.69 16.05 30.30
N SER A 262 21.68 15.45 29.66
CA SER A 262 21.61 15.37 28.20
C SER A 262 20.14 15.48 27.81
N GLY A 263 19.68 16.71 27.69
CA GLY A 263 18.34 16.99 27.17
C GLY A 263 18.28 16.54 25.72
N THR A 264 17.70 15.38 25.45
CA THR A 264 17.03 15.12 24.18
C THR A 264 15.92 16.16 24.06
N THR A 265 16.19 17.24 23.33
CA THR A 265 15.20 18.28 23.03
C THR A 265 13.91 17.63 22.51
N SER A 266 12.77 18.21 22.85
CA SER A 266 11.44 17.93 22.29
C SER A 266 11.37 17.95 20.76
N SER A 267 12.45 18.28 20.04
CA SER A 267 12.50 18.45 18.58
C SER A 267 12.58 17.15 17.77
N GLN A 268 13.12 16.05 18.32
CA GLN A 268 13.23 14.77 17.59
C GLN A 268 11.94 13.93 17.66
N LYS A 269 11.13 14.08 18.71
CA LYS A 269 9.87 13.33 18.91
C LYS A 269 8.79 13.65 17.86
N ASP A 270 8.93 14.75 17.12
CA ASP A 270 7.95 15.21 16.12
C ASP A 270 8.44 15.10 14.66
N ALA A 271 9.61 14.51 14.36
CA ALA A 271 10.15 14.48 13.00
C ALA A 271 9.21 13.79 11.99
N ALA A 272 8.60 12.67 12.40
CA ALA A 272 7.61 11.96 11.60
C ALA A 272 6.32 12.79 11.42
N ALA A 273 5.83 13.41 12.50
CA ALA A 273 4.66 14.29 12.49
C ALA A 273 4.83 15.48 11.53
N ILE A 274 5.98 16.15 11.63
CA ILE A 274 6.37 17.27 10.77
C ILE A 274 6.48 16.80 9.31
N SER A 275 7.04 15.62 9.07
CA SER A 275 7.20 15.09 7.72
C SER A 275 5.86 14.74 7.07
N LEU A 276 4.93 14.10 7.81
CA LEU A 276 3.58 13.84 7.34
C LEU A 276 2.80 15.13 7.05
N ARG A 277 2.90 16.11 7.96
CA ARG A 277 2.31 17.44 7.75
C ARG A 277 2.85 18.07 6.46
N ARG A 278 4.17 18.08 6.28
CA ARG A 278 4.82 18.62 5.07
C ARG A 278 4.41 17.86 3.82
N LEU A 279 4.28 16.53 3.91
CA LEU A 279 3.88 15.68 2.79
C LEU A 279 2.49 16.05 2.30
N ILE A 280 1.51 16.17 3.20
CA ILE A 280 0.13 16.56 2.84
C ILE A 280 0.14 17.95 2.21
N LYS A 281 0.83 18.92 2.83
CA LYS A 281 0.91 20.29 2.31
C LYS A 281 1.59 20.41 0.95
N ALA A 282 2.49 19.49 0.62
CA ALA A 282 3.22 19.50 -0.65
C ALA A 282 2.38 18.99 -1.84
N GLN A 283 1.21 18.38 -1.60
CA GLN A 283 0.37 17.84 -2.66
C GLN A 283 -0.42 18.95 -3.36
N LYS A 284 -0.56 18.82 -4.68
CA LYS A 284 -1.28 19.78 -5.53
C LYS A 284 -2.78 19.53 -5.59
N SER A 285 -3.20 18.29 -5.42
CA SER A 285 -4.58 17.87 -5.67
C SER A 285 -4.91 16.59 -4.92
N LEU A 286 -4.71 16.56 -3.60
CA LEU A 286 -5.07 15.38 -2.81
C LEU A 286 -6.58 15.17 -2.84
N ILE A 287 -7.05 14.04 -3.37
CA ILE A 287 -8.46 13.69 -3.55
C ILE A 287 -8.98 12.89 -2.36
N SER A 288 -8.17 11.94 -1.86
CA SER A 288 -8.55 11.02 -0.80
C SER A 288 -7.45 10.90 0.23
N LEU A 289 -7.82 10.94 1.50
CA LEU A 289 -6.96 10.54 2.61
C LEU A 289 -7.66 9.48 3.46
N ASP A 290 -6.95 8.39 3.73
CA ASP A 290 -7.49 7.22 4.43
C ASP A 290 -6.51 6.80 5.52
N MET A 291 -7.00 6.81 6.75
CA MET A 291 -6.23 6.51 7.95
C MET A 291 -6.74 5.21 8.58
N ILE A 292 -5.83 4.29 8.83
CA ILE A 292 -6.14 2.97 9.37
C ILE A 292 -5.27 2.70 10.59
N ASP A 293 -5.87 2.43 11.73
CA ASP A 293 -5.17 2.01 12.94
C ASP A 293 -4.07 3.02 13.35
N CYS A 294 -4.46 4.30 13.42
CA CYS A 294 -3.57 5.40 13.79
C CYS A 294 -3.95 5.95 15.18
N LYS A 295 -2.95 6.18 16.03
CA LYS A 295 -3.09 6.74 17.38
C LYS A 295 -2.25 8.01 17.60
N ALA A 296 -1.29 8.29 16.74
CA ALA A 296 -0.39 9.44 16.86
C ALA A 296 -0.46 10.40 15.67
N TYR A 297 0.07 11.61 15.88
CA TYR A 297 0.26 12.67 14.88
C TYR A 297 -1.02 13.20 14.21
N LEU A 298 -2.20 12.80 14.70
CA LEU A 298 -3.50 13.15 14.11
C LEU A 298 -3.71 14.66 14.01
N GLY A 299 -3.35 15.42 15.04
CA GLY A 299 -3.45 16.88 15.01
C GLY A 299 -2.61 17.53 13.90
N HIS A 300 -1.41 16.99 13.62
CA HIS A 300 -0.56 17.48 12.53
C HIS A 300 -1.12 17.13 11.15
N ILE A 301 -1.69 15.94 11.01
CA ILE A 301 -2.33 15.47 9.78
C ILE A 301 -3.59 16.29 9.50
N ILE A 302 -4.49 16.39 10.47
CA ILE A 302 -5.78 17.09 10.31
C ILE A 302 -5.57 18.58 10.07
N SER A 303 -4.64 19.22 10.79
CA SER A 303 -4.32 20.65 10.57
C SER A 303 -3.64 20.94 9.24
N ALA A 304 -3.15 19.93 8.51
CA ALA A 304 -2.57 20.11 7.18
C ALA A 304 -3.62 20.07 6.05
N LEU A 305 -4.81 19.55 6.34
CA LEU A 305 -5.89 19.40 5.35
C LEU A 305 -6.43 20.75 4.85
N ASP A 306 -6.16 21.83 5.59
CA ASP A 306 -6.46 23.21 5.17
C ASP A 306 -5.90 23.54 3.78
N THR A 307 -4.69 23.05 3.49
CA THR A 307 -4.03 23.21 2.20
C THR A 307 -4.67 22.43 1.06
N GLN A 308 -5.52 21.45 1.37
CA GLN A 308 -6.19 20.56 0.42
C GLN A 308 -7.70 20.84 0.32
N SER A 309 -8.16 21.97 0.87
CA SER A 309 -9.57 22.35 0.97
C SER A 309 -10.36 22.36 -0.35
N ILE A 310 -9.66 22.61 -1.47
CA ILE A 310 -10.26 22.67 -2.82
C ILE A 310 -10.21 21.32 -3.56
N SER A 311 -9.41 20.35 -3.08
CA SER A 311 -9.17 19.08 -3.77
C SER A 311 -9.69 17.87 -3.00
N LEU A 312 -9.71 17.90 -1.67
CA LEU A 312 -10.10 16.75 -0.86
C LEU A 312 -11.59 16.44 -1.04
N ARG A 313 -11.89 15.22 -1.46
CA ARG A 313 -13.24 14.68 -1.68
C ARG A 313 -13.59 13.60 -0.68
N LYS A 314 -12.63 12.76 -0.31
CA LYS A 314 -12.86 11.59 0.52
C LYS A 314 -11.94 11.59 1.73
N MET A 315 -12.53 11.42 2.90
CA MET A 315 -11.79 11.25 4.14
C MET A 315 -12.31 10.01 4.87
N LYS A 316 -11.40 9.08 5.20
CA LYS A 316 -11.75 7.85 5.91
C LYS A 316 -10.87 7.69 7.14
N PHE A 317 -11.50 7.37 8.26
CA PHE A 317 -10.85 7.00 9.51
C PHE A 317 -11.33 5.62 9.91
N ARG A 318 -10.40 4.69 10.14
CA ARG A 318 -10.69 3.30 10.49
C ARG A 318 -9.80 2.89 11.65
N LEU A 319 -10.39 2.42 12.76
CA LEU A 319 -9.64 2.05 13.97
C LEU A 319 -8.75 3.19 14.49
N VAL A 320 -9.12 4.44 14.24
CA VAL A 320 -8.33 5.62 14.64
C VAL A 320 -8.68 5.99 16.08
N ASP A 321 -7.65 6.19 16.89
CA ASP A 321 -7.76 6.71 18.25
C ASP A 321 -7.48 8.22 18.25
N PHE A 322 -8.53 9.03 18.39
CA PHE A 322 -8.44 10.48 18.42
C PHE A 322 -8.00 11.04 19.77
N LYS A 323 -7.54 10.21 20.73
CA LYS A 323 -6.93 10.69 21.97
C LYS A 323 -5.84 11.72 21.65
N ASP A 324 -5.85 12.82 22.39
CA ASP A 324 -4.92 13.95 22.23
C ASP A 324 -4.97 14.67 20.86
N CYS A 325 -5.98 14.39 20.02
CA CYS A 325 -6.21 15.14 18.80
C CYS A 325 -6.78 16.55 19.10
N GLY A 326 -6.28 17.56 18.40
CA GLY A 326 -6.84 18.90 18.44
C GLY A 326 -8.18 19.02 17.70
N PRO A 327 -8.78 20.23 17.69
CA PRO A 327 -9.97 20.52 16.89
C PRO A 327 -9.76 20.22 15.40
N TRP A 328 -10.82 19.77 14.73
CA TRP A 328 -10.77 19.37 13.32
C TRP A 328 -10.90 20.55 12.35
N ASP A 329 -10.22 21.67 12.66
CA ASP A 329 -10.31 22.92 11.90
C ASP A 329 -9.90 22.72 10.44
N GLY A 330 -8.77 22.04 10.18
CA GLY A 330 -8.29 21.80 8.81
C GLY A 330 -9.28 20.96 7.99
N LEU A 331 -9.91 19.95 8.59
CA LEU A 331 -10.95 19.16 7.92
C LEU A 331 -12.21 20.00 7.64
N ALA A 332 -12.57 20.90 8.56
CA ALA A 332 -13.74 21.77 8.40
C ALA A 332 -13.63 22.74 7.22
N THR A 333 -12.41 23.05 6.76
CA THR A 333 -12.19 23.88 5.56
C THR A 333 -12.39 23.12 4.23
N CYS A 334 -12.55 21.80 4.25
CA CYS A 334 -12.63 20.97 3.05
C CYS A 334 -14.06 20.95 2.47
N HIS A 335 -14.50 22.08 1.91
CA HIS A 335 -15.86 22.27 1.39
C HIS A 335 -16.24 21.37 0.19
N LYS A 336 -15.24 20.72 -0.43
CA LYS A 336 -15.43 19.77 -1.54
C LYS A 336 -15.58 18.31 -1.10
N LEU A 337 -15.61 18.04 0.21
CA LEU A 337 -15.82 16.68 0.71
C LEU A 337 -17.17 16.13 0.23
N THR A 338 -17.12 14.95 -0.39
CA THR A 338 -18.28 14.17 -0.84
C THR A 338 -18.53 12.98 0.08
N ASN A 339 -17.47 12.39 0.65
CA ASN A 339 -17.57 11.23 1.53
C ASN A 339 -16.71 11.42 2.78
N LEU A 340 -17.33 11.23 3.95
CA LEU A 340 -16.66 11.22 5.23
C LEU A 340 -17.04 9.97 6.01
N GLU A 341 -16.06 9.13 6.32
CA GLU A 341 -16.30 7.83 6.96
C GLU A 341 -15.50 7.65 8.23
N PHE A 342 -16.16 7.16 9.28
CA PHE A 342 -15.58 6.77 10.56
C PHE A 342 -15.95 5.33 10.85
N TRP A 343 -14.97 4.46 11.04
CA TRP A 343 -15.19 3.05 11.33
C TRP A 343 -14.41 2.65 12.57
N LEU A 344 -15.12 2.27 13.63
CA LEU A 344 -14.54 1.77 14.88
C LEU A 344 -13.50 2.75 15.47
N CYS A 345 -13.77 4.06 15.36
CA CYS A 345 -12.94 5.12 15.92
C CYS A 345 -13.26 5.36 17.40
N LYS A 346 -12.24 5.74 18.18
CA LYS A 346 -12.38 6.08 19.61
C LYS A 346 -11.78 7.45 19.94
N GLY A 347 -12.05 7.96 21.13
CA GLY A 347 -11.48 9.24 21.61
C GLY A 347 -12.07 10.50 20.96
N ILE A 348 -13.17 10.41 20.21
CA ILE A 348 -13.82 11.58 19.59
C ILE A 348 -14.53 12.40 20.68
N THR A 349 -14.14 13.67 20.83
CA THR A 349 -14.73 14.61 21.81
C THR A 349 -15.51 15.73 21.13
N GLN A 350 -16.43 16.35 21.88
CA GLN A 350 -17.20 17.52 21.41
C GLN A 350 -16.30 18.68 20.95
N LYS A 351 -15.19 18.91 21.67
CA LYS A 351 -14.22 19.96 21.31
C LYS A 351 -13.59 19.70 19.94
N MET A 352 -13.37 18.43 19.58
CA MET A 352 -12.76 18.06 18.30
C MET A 352 -13.70 18.33 17.12
N ILE A 353 -14.98 17.99 17.26
CA ILE A 353 -15.98 18.03 16.18
C ILE A 353 -16.61 19.40 15.96
N LYS A 354 -16.53 20.31 16.93
CA LYS A 354 -17.16 21.64 16.87
C LYS A 354 -16.88 22.40 15.56
N PRO A 355 -15.66 22.36 14.98
CA PRO A 355 -15.41 22.97 13.67
C PRO A 355 -16.24 22.36 12.53
N LEU A 356 -16.49 21.04 12.53
CA LEU A 356 -17.36 20.40 11.55
C LEU A 356 -18.82 20.82 11.72
N ILE A 357 -19.30 20.90 12.97
CA ILE A 357 -20.69 21.30 13.27
C ILE A 357 -20.95 22.73 12.76
N ASN A 358 -19.98 23.62 12.95
CA ASN A 358 -20.07 25.01 12.53
C ASN A 358 -19.72 25.23 11.05
N GLY A 359 -19.17 24.21 10.38
CA GLY A 359 -18.74 24.27 8.99
C GLY A 359 -19.89 24.06 8.01
N THR A 360 -19.61 24.28 6.72
CA THR A 360 -20.56 24.01 5.62
C THR A 360 -19.95 23.03 4.64
N PHE A 361 -20.72 22.02 4.22
CA PHE A 361 -20.27 20.99 3.30
C PHE A 361 -21.29 20.80 2.17
N PRO A 362 -21.30 21.70 1.17
CA PRO A 362 -22.34 21.73 0.14
C PRO A 362 -22.30 20.52 -0.81
N GLU A 363 -21.16 19.84 -0.94
CA GLU A 363 -20.98 18.67 -1.81
C GLU A 363 -21.00 17.34 -1.04
N LEU A 364 -21.32 17.36 0.26
CA LEU A 364 -21.29 16.16 1.08
C LEU A 364 -22.48 15.27 0.75
N GLU A 365 -22.19 14.13 0.14
CA GLU A 365 -23.19 13.15 -0.30
C GLU A 365 -23.43 12.08 0.77
N GLU A 366 -22.38 11.70 1.50
CA GLU A 366 -22.44 10.58 2.43
C GLU A 366 -21.53 10.76 3.65
N VAL A 367 -22.12 10.56 4.83
CA VAL A 367 -21.39 10.44 6.09
C VAL A 367 -21.70 9.08 6.72
N LYS A 368 -20.67 8.27 6.95
CA LYS A 368 -20.84 6.96 7.61
C LYS A 368 -20.13 6.95 8.94
N MET A 369 -20.80 6.44 9.96
CA MET A 369 -20.17 6.14 11.23
C MET A 369 -20.58 4.76 11.75
N LEU A 370 -19.58 3.91 11.97
CA LEU A 370 -19.67 2.72 12.80
C LEU A 370 -18.86 2.98 14.07
N GLN A 371 -19.49 2.91 15.24
CA GLN A 371 -18.86 3.31 16.50
C GLN A 371 -18.97 2.24 17.59
N TYR A 372 -17.96 2.21 18.46
CA TYR A 372 -17.95 1.46 19.71
C TYR A 372 -18.58 2.28 20.85
N GLY A 373 -19.58 1.74 21.55
CA GLY A 373 -20.14 2.33 22.78
C GLY A 373 -20.98 3.62 22.62
N LYS A 374 -21.19 4.34 23.74
CA LYS A 374 -21.89 5.63 23.76
C LYS A 374 -20.96 6.73 23.24
N GLY A 375 -20.98 6.96 21.92
CA GLY A 375 -20.28 8.06 21.28
C GLY A 375 -20.75 9.47 21.68
N CYS A 376 -20.21 10.48 21.00
CA CYS A 376 -20.62 11.88 21.17
C CYS A 376 -22.02 12.12 20.57
N GLU A 377 -23.00 12.49 21.40
CA GLU A 377 -24.40 12.71 20.97
C GLU A 377 -24.53 13.84 19.94
N GLU A 378 -23.78 14.93 20.13
CA GLU A 378 -23.77 16.04 19.16
C GLU A 378 -23.21 15.59 17.81
N PHE A 379 -22.23 14.68 17.81
CA PHE A 379 -21.69 14.16 16.55
C PHE A 379 -22.70 13.29 15.82
N ASN A 380 -23.37 12.39 16.55
CA ASN A 380 -24.46 11.59 15.99
C ASN A 380 -25.57 12.45 15.40
N THR A 381 -25.94 13.53 16.11
CA THR A 381 -26.96 14.48 15.64
C THR A 381 -26.51 15.17 14.34
N TRP A 382 -25.26 15.63 14.27
CA TRP A 382 -24.70 16.23 13.07
C TRP A 382 -24.67 15.25 11.89
N ILE A 383 -24.26 13.99 12.10
CA ILE A 383 -24.23 12.96 11.06
C ILE A 383 -25.64 12.70 10.50
N ASN A 384 -26.62 12.53 11.38
CA ASN A 384 -28.01 12.29 10.97
C ASN A 384 -28.59 13.47 10.16
N ASN A 385 -28.22 14.71 10.51
CA ASN A 385 -28.62 15.90 9.75
C ASN A 385 -27.99 15.97 8.35
N MET A 386 -26.85 15.32 8.13
CA MET A 386 -26.14 15.25 6.85
C MET A 386 -26.57 14.06 5.97
N ASN A 387 -27.76 13.48 6.21
CA ASN A 387 -28.22 12.21 5.61
C ASN A 387 -27.27 11.03 5.86
N GLY A 388 -26.47 11.09 6.92
CA GLY A 388 -25.51 10.04 7.26
C GLY A 388 -26.16 8.85 7.96
N THR A 389 -25.44 7.73 7.98
CA THR A 389 -25.86 6.50 8.68
C THR A 389 -24.98 6.25 9.89
N THR A 390 -25.61 5.98 11.04
CA THR A 390 -24.94 5.59 12.29
C THR A 390 -25.32 4.16 12.66
N ASN A 391 -24.35 3.25 12.72
CA ASN A 391 -24.54 1.87 13.19
C ASN A 391 -23.76 1.67 14.51
N LYS A 392 -24.36 0.95 15.45
CA LYS A 392 -23.71 0.54 16.71
C LYS A 392 -23.49 -0.97 16.65
N GLU A 393 -22.27 -1.42 16.95
CA GLU A 393 -22.05 -2.84 17.28
C GLU A 393 -22.40 -3.05 18.76
N GLU A 394 -23.20 -4.08 19.05
CA GLU A 394 -23.50 -4.49 20.42
C GLU A 394 -22.25 -5.14 21.05
N ILE A 395 -22.06 -4.85 22.33
CA ILE A 395 -20.87 -5.08 23.14
C ILE A 395 -20.43 -6.56 23.12
N LEU A 396 -19.18 -6.82 22.73
CA LEU A 396 -18.38 -7.88 23.36
C LEU A 396 -17.59 -7.19 24.48
N GLU A 397 -17.78 -7.65 25.72
CA GLU A 397 -17.19 -7.04 26.90
C GLU A 397 -15.67 -6.89 26.78
N ASP A 398 -15.15 -5.80 27.34
CA ASP A 398 -13.73 -5.53 27.51
C ASP A 398 -13.03 -6.76 28.10
N SER A 399 -12.23 -7.45 27.29
CA SER A 399 -11.02 -8.10 27.79
C SER A 399 -9.85 -7.28 27.26
N ASP A 400 -9.24 -6.50 28.15
CA ASP A 400 -7.86 -6.06 27.97
C ASP A 400 -7.00 -7.27 27.57
N ASP A 401 -6.07 -7.05 26.64
CA ASP A 401 -5.09 -8.01 26.14
C ASP A 401 -5.64 -9.21 25.33
N VAL A 402 -5.90 -8.99 24.04
CA VAL A 402 -5.75 -10.07 23.04
C VAL A 402 -4.91 -9.54 21.88
N ASP A 403 -3.63 -9.92 21.90
CA ASP A 403 -2.73 -9.85 20.75
C ASP A 403 -3.37 -10.54 19.55
N PHE A 404 -3.78 -9.76 18.54
CA PHE A 404 -4.32 -10.29 17.29
C PHE A 404 -3.24 -10.88 16.35
N PHE A 405 -2.01 -11.08 16.85
CA PHE A 405 -0.90 -11.70 16.12
C PHE A 405 -0.25 -12.81 16.93
N SER A 406 -0.95 -13.92 17.11
CA SER A 406 -0.32 -15.22 17.37
C SER A 406 -1.29 -16.37 17.08
N GLN A 407 -1.41 -16.72 15.81
CA GLN A 407 -1.73 -18.10 15.42
C GLN A 407 -0.63 -18.56 14.46
N GLU A 408 0.46 -19.03 15.06
CA GLU A 408 1.22 -20.13 14.45
C GLU A 408 0.30 -21.36 14.52
N ASP A 409 -0.04 -21.93 13.37
CA ASP A 409 -0.50 -23.32 13.32
C ASP A 409 0.75 -24.21 13.45
N PRO A 410 0.89 -25.01 14.52
CA PRO A 410 1.81 -26.13 14.52
C PRO A 410 1.10 -27.30 13.80
N ASP A 411 1.81 -27.90 12.86
CA ASP A 411 1.43 -29.07 12.04
C ASP A 411 0.61 -28.79 10.76
N LEU A 412 1.30 -28.41 9.67
CA LEU A 412 1.22 -29.05 8.33
C LEU A 412 2.20 -28.48 7.29
#